data_AF-A0A3D3Q6Y3-F1
#
_entry.id   AF-A0A3D3Q6Y3-F1
#
_cell.length_a   1.000
_cell.length_b   1.000
_cell.length_c   1.000
_cell.angle_alpha   90.00
_cell.angle_beta   90.00
_cell.angle_gamma   90.00
#
_symmetry.space_group_name_H-M   'P 1'
#
loop_
_entity.id
_entity.type
_entity.pdbx_description
1 polymer ?
#
loop_
_entity_poly.entity_id
_entity_poly.type
_entity_poly.pdbx_seq_one_letter_code
_entity_poly.pdbx_strand_id
1 'polypeptide(L)'
;MFGMKNLEQDPPLAEAQPTTSDGVSSASETPVPALVTANRSQRHRKKKAGFVRRNLRWIALAVALLLAPVAWSYGRTLVAPGSENWSTRSVEWIKNHGGRGLVVTIENYWYSHHKPPVGGEPSGGIPNLGAPAPTTTPSTQGSPAPLALGPPPDIRPIASPPLKNEGDWQPIGVKVDHVSTMYAAYVRPDDQHTSLLTTVVWMNSQLVHPVLYAGTQLPGGKGWKHYAEIPSNVRGSLVAAFNSGFDLKDTVGGFYDDGQTGKPLVAGGATFVFYRDGTSNVGQWGRDVHMTSNVVAARQNLSLIV
;
A
#
# COMPACT_ATOMS: atom_id res chain seq x y z
N MET A 1 0.86 -4.01 -8.53
CA MET A 1 1.74 -4.63 -9.54
C MET A 1 0.88 -5.54 -10.37
N PHE A 2 0.42 -5.09 -11.54
CA PHE A 2 -0.29 -5.95 -12.49
C PHE A 2 0.63 -6.19 -13.67
N GLY A 3 0.93 -7.46 -13.89
CA GLY A 3 1.63 -7.93 -15.07
C GLY A 3 0.69 -8.00 -16.26
N MET A 4 1.24 -7.72 -17.45
CA MET A 4 0.66 -8.13 -18.72
C MET A 4 1.69 -9.05 -19.40
N LYS A 5 1.26 -10.29 -19.64
CA LYS A 5 1.96 -11.25 -20.49
C LYS A 5 1.54 -11.02 -21.94
N ASN A 6 2.54 -11.20 -22.81
CA ASN A 6 2.53 -11.76 -24.16
C ASN A 6 1.63 -11.11 -25.23
N LEU A 7 2.29 -10.42 -26.17
CA LEU A 7 1.94 -10.47 -27.58
C LEU A 7 3.08 -11.18 -28.32
N GLU A 8 2.66 -12.17 -29.10
CA GLU A 8 3.43 -13.14 -29.86
C GLU A 8 4.18 -12.49 -31.06
N GLN A 9 5.47 -12.84 -31.17
CA GLN A 9 6.34 -13.16 -32.32
C GLN A 9 5.95 -12.82 -33.76
N ASP A 10 6.95 -12.31 -34.52
CA ASP A 10 7.50 -12.98 -35.73
C ASP A 10 8.88 -12.37 -36.15
N PRO A 11 9.69 -12.96 -37.07
CA PRO A 11 10.87 -13.81 -36.78
C PRO A 11 12.26 -13.19 -37.16
N PRO A 12 13.39 -13.87 -36.86
CA PRO A 12 14.74 -13.32 -37.05
C PRO A 12 15.34 -13.61 -38.43
N LEU A 13 16.07 -12.64 -38.99
CA LEU A 13 16.86 -12.81 -40.21
C LEU A 13 18.32 -13.18 -39.87
N ALA A 14 18.64 -14.44 -40.19
CA ALA A 14 19.86 -14.97 -40.80
C ALA A 14 21.24 -14.59 -40.22
N GLU A 15 21.80 -15.55 -39.47
CA GLU A 15 23.23 -15.73 -39.24
C GLU A 15 23.78 -16.68 -40.31
N ALA A 16 24.84 -16.26 -41.01
CA ALA A 16 25.58 -17.09 -41.96
C ALA A 16 27.01 -17.27 -41.47
N GLN A 17 27.38 -18.50 -41.11
CA GLN A 17 28.76 -18.92 -40.92
C GLN A 17 29.41 -19.26 -42.26
N PRO A 18 30.76 -19.22 -42.32
CA PRO A 18 31.43 -20.39 -42.84
C PRO A 18 32.69 -20.80 -42.06
N THR A 19 32.68 -22.10 -41.73
CA THR A 19 33.73 -23.12 -41.96
C THR A 19 35.18 -22.88 -41.51
N THR A 20 35.59 -23.80 -40.66
CA THR A 20 36.95 -24.24 -40.30
C THR A 20 37.81 -24.66 -41.51
N SER A 21 39.11 -24.35 -41.45
CA SER A 21 40.15 -25.24 -42.00
C SER A 21 41.49 -25.03 -41.27
N ASP A 22 42.12 -26.15 -40.97
CA ASP A 22 43.37 -26.37 -40.24
C ASP A 22 44.62 -25.71 -40.87
N GLY A 23 45.67 -25.54 -40.06
CA GLY A 23 47.00 -25.17 -40.56
C GLY A 23 48.06 -24.98 -39.48
N VAL A 24 49.03 -25.89 -39.46
CA VAL A 24 50.10 -26.14 -38.48
C VAL A 24 51.27 -25.12 -38.55
N SER A 25 52.02 -25.07 -37.44
CA SER A 25 53.47 -24.77 -37.31
C SER A 25 53.97 -23.36 -37.01
N SER A 26 54.37 -23.20 -35.74
CA SER A 26 55.75 -22.95 -35.27
C SER A 26 56.65 -21.89 -35.91
N ALA A 27 57.18 -21.05 -35.00
CA ALA A 27 58.57 -20.62 -34.88
C ALA A 27 59.00 -19.23 -35.40
N SER A 28 59.38 -18.42 -34.41
CA SER A 28 60.62 -17.61 -34.29
C SER A 28 60.91 -16.38 -35.16
N GLU A 29 61.30 -15.34 -34.42
CA GLU A 29 62.36 -14.34 -34.68
C GLU A 29 62.07 -13.08 -35.55
N THR A 30 62.09 -11.94 -34.84
CA THR A 30 62.48 -10.57 -35.25
C THR A 30 63.86 -10.51 -35.96
N PRO A 31 64.28 -9.42 -36.68
CA PRO A 31 64.01 -7.97 -36.46
C PRO A 31 63.93 -6.99 -37.70
N VAL A 32 63.29 -5.83 -37.47
CA VAL A 32 63.58 -4.38 -37.83
C VAL A 32 64.46 -4.05 -39.08
N PRO A 33 64.14 -3.02 -39.93
CA PRO A 33 64.44 -1.61 -39.62
C PRO A 33 63.39 -0.55 -40.01
N ALA A 34 63.52 0.60 -39.35
CA ALA A 34 62.70 1.81 -39.46
C ALA A 34 63.20 2.81 -40.52
N LEU A 35 62.30 3.68 -41.00
CA LEU A 35 62.55 5.04 -41.52
C LEU A 35 61.21 5.82 -41.43
N VAL A 36 60.91 6.46 -40.30
CA VAL A 36 61.12 7.89 -40.01
C VAL A 36 60.49 8.84 -41.03
N THR A 37 59.43 9.53 -40.62
CA THR A 37 59.30 10.99 -40.81
C THR A 37 58.43 11.61 -39.72
N ALA A 38 59.02 12.58 -39.02
CA ALA A 38 58.47 13.39 -37.91
C ALA A 38 57.34 14.31 -38.40
N ASN A 39 56.20 14.51 -37.72
CA ASN A 39 55.90 14.89 -36.34
C ASN A 39 56.26 16.36 -35.97
N ARG A 40 55.37 17.31 -36.32
CA ARG A 40 55.48 18.74 -35.92
C ARG A 40 54.17 19.44 -35.49
N SER A 41 53.18 18.73 -34.94
CA SER A 41 51.90 19.36 -34.53
C SER A 41 51.26 18.86 -33.22
N GLN A 42 51.98 18.18 -32.32
CA GLN A 42 51.35 17.55 -31.14
C GLN A 42 51.79 18.05 -29.74
N ARG A 43 52.53 19.16 -29.63
CA ARG A 43 53.13 19.54 -28.32
C ARG A 43 52.32 20.45 -27.39
N HIS A 44 51.18 21.03 -27.82
CA HIS A 44 50.35 21.88 -26.94
C HIS A 44 49.01 21.27 -26.47
N ARG A 45 48.64 20.07 -26.93
CA ARG A 45 47.31 19.48 -26.62
C ARG A 45 47.31 18.50 -25.44
N LYS A 46 48.46 18.21 -24.81
CA LYS A 46 48.56 17.24 -23.71
C LYS A 46 48.53 17.82 -22.28
N LYS A 47 48.67 19.15 -22.09
CA LYS A 47 48.63 19.75 -20.73
C LYS A 47 47.23 20.09 -20.21
N LYS A 48 46.21 20.26 -21.08
CA LYS A 48 44.81 20.49 -20.64
C LYS A 48 44.08 19.21 -20.21
N ALA A 49 44.49 18.04 -20.69
CA ALA A 49 43.83 16.77 -20.39
C ALA A 49 44.03 16.30 -18.93
N GLY A 50 45.17 16.62 -18.30
CA GLY A 50 45.46 16.25 -16.91
C GLY A 50 44.68 17.07 -15.87
N PHE A 51 44.50 18.37 -16.11
CA PHE A 51 43.74 19.26 -15.22
C PHE A 51 42.23 18.99 -15.29
N VAL A 52 41.69 18.76 -16.49
CA VAL A 52 40.28 18.39 -16.68
C VAL A 52 39.97 17.03 -16.05
N ARG A 53 40.85 16.03 -16.19
CA ARG A 53 40.67 14.70 -15.54
C ARG A 53 40.79 14.77 -14.02
N ARG A 54 41.66 15.63 -13.47
CA ARG A 54 41.79 15.83 -12.01
C ARG A 54 40.56 16.50 -11.44
N ASN A 55 39.99 17.48 -12.15
CA ASN A 55 38.75 18.14 -11.75
C ASN A 55 37.53 17.22 -11.91
N LEU A 56 37.49 16.37 -12.95
CA LEU A 56 36.44 15.34 -13.09
C LEU A 56 36.47 14.32 -11.95
N ARG A 57 37.65 13.93 -11.44
CA ARG A 57 37.76 13.03 -10.28
C ARG A 57 37.21 13.67 -9.01
N TRP A 58 37.50 14.96 -8.78
CA TRP A 58 36.95 15.69 -7.63
C TRP A 58 35.45 15.96 -7.76
N ILE A 59 34.96 16.25 -8.98
CA ILE A 59 33.52 16.35 -9.26
C ILE A 59 32.84 15.00 -9.05
N ALA A 60 33.41 13.91 -9.56
CA ALA A 60 32.88 12.56 -9.36
C ALA A 60 32.89 12.16 -7.88
N LEU A 61 33.93 12.50 -7.12
CA LEU A 61 33.98 12.31 -5.67
C LEU A 61 32.93 13.15 -4.94
N ALA A 62 32.73 14.41 -5.32
CA ALA A 62 31.72 15.27 -4.72
C ALA A 62 30.30 14.76 -5.04
N VAL A 63 30.04 14.34 -6.28
CA VAL A 63 28.77 13.71 -6.68
C VAL A 63 28.56 12.40 -5.95
N ALA A 64 29.59 11.54 -5.83
CA ALA A 64 29.50 10.31 -5.05
C ALA A 64 29.25 10.58 -3.57
N LEU A 65 29.88 11.60 -2.98
CA LEU A 65 29.65 12.02 -1.60
C LEU A 65 28.23 12.55 -1.38
N LEU A 66 27.66 13.26 -2.36
CA LEU A 66 26.27 13.73 -2.33
C LEU A 66 25.26 12.59 -2.54
N LEU A 67 25.57 11.62 -3.40
CA LEU A 67 24.69 10.49 -3.69
C LEU A 67 24.80 9.36 -2.66
N ALA A 68 25.91 9.26 -1.92
CA ALA A 68 26.11 8.19 -0.94
C ALA A 68 25.03 8.19 0.18
N PRO A 69 24.64 9.32 0.80
CA PRO A 69 23.52 9.36 1.74
C PRO A 69 22.18 8.98 1.10
N VAL A 70 21.98 9.33 -0.17
CA VAL A 70 20.77 9.03 -0.94
C VAL A 70 20.67 7.53 -1.23
N ALA A 71 21.76 6.93 -1.74
CA ALA A 71 21.86 5.50 -1.99
C ALA A 71 21.77 4.67 -0.69
N TRP A 72 22.38 5.17 0.39
CA TRP A 72 22.27 4.57 1.72
C TRP A 72 20.82 4.60 2.25
N SER A 73 20.14 5.75 2.15
CA SER A 73 18.73 5.89 2.52
C SER A 73 17.83 4.94 1.71
N TYR A 74 18.01 4.92 0.39
CA TYR A 74 17.26 4.07 -0.52
C TYR A 74 17.49 2.57 -0.25
N GLY A 75 18.74 2.16 -0.05
CA GLY A 75 19.09 0.80 0.34
C GLY A 75 18.40 0.39 1.65
N ARG A 76 18.37 1.28 2.64
CA ARG A 76 17.68 1.01 3.91
C ARG A 76 16.17 0.83 3.74
N THR A 77 15.53 1.59 2.86
CA THR A 77 14.10 1.38 2.55
C THR A 77 13.84 0.07 1.82
N LEU A 78 14.72 -0.35 0.91
CA LEU A 78 14.57 -1.61 0.21
C LEU A 78 14.70 -2.83 1.12
N VAL A 79 15.46 -2.72 2.21
CA VAL A 79 15.68 -3.79 3.20
C VAL A 79 14.79 -3.62 4.45
N ALA A 80 13.92 -2.61 4.48
CA ALA A 80 13.02 -2.39 5.62
C ALA A 80 12.07 -3.59 5.85
N PRO A 81 11.73 -3.95 7.09
CA PRO A 81 10.75 -5.00 7.36
C PRO A 81 9.36 -4.64 6.83
N GLY A 82 8.73 -5.56 6.07
CA GLY A 82 7.38 -5.39 5.51
C GLY A 82 7.10 -6.31 4.32
N SER A 83 5.84 -6.55 3.99
CA SER A 83 5.41 -7.41 2.87
C SER A 83 5.37 -6.70 1.51
N GLU A 84 5.71 -5.42 1.46
CA GLU A 84 5.68 -4.61 0.24
C GLU A 84 6.77 -5.03 -0.76
N ASN A 85 6.42 -5.05 -2.05
CA ASN A 85 7.36 -5.32 -3.13
C ASN A 85 8.28 -4.11 -3.39
N TRP A 86 9.39 -4.35 -4.10
CA TRP A 86 10.42 -3.33 -4.32
C TRP A 86 9.89 -2.08 -5.05
N SER A 87 8.94 -2.22 -5.97
CA SER A 87 8.37 -1.06 -6.69
C SER A 87 7.55 -0.14 -5.78
N THR A 88 6.75 -0.68 -4.88
CA THR A 88 5.98 0.11 -3.91
C THR A 88 6.94 0.84 -2.97
N ARG A 89 7.97 0.16 -2.47
CA ARG A 89 9.02 0.77 -1.62
C ARG A 89 9.74 1.91 -2.32
N SER A 90 10.04 1.79 -3.61
CA SER A 90 10.67 2.86 -4.39
C SER A 90 9.76 4.08 -4.54
N VAL A 91 8.46 3.87 -4.82
CA VAL A 91 7.49 4.96 -4.92
C VAL A 91 7.33 5.67 -3.58
N GLU A 92 7.23 4.93 -2.48
CA GLU A 92 7.14 5.50 -1.13
C GLU A 92 8.42 6.24 -0.72
N TRP A 93 9.61 5.73 -1.10
CA TRP A 93 10.86 6.45 -0.90
C TRP A 93 10.86 7.78 -1.68
N ILE A 94 10.44 7.79 -2.95
CA ILE A 94 10.35 9.01 -3.78
C ILE A 94 9.38 10.02 -3.15
N LYS A 95 8.19 9.57 -2.73
CA LYS A 95 7.19 10.41 -2.05
C LYS A 95 7.77 11.04 -0.77
N ASN A 96 8.51 10.26 0.02
CA ASN A 96 9.07 10.70 1.29
C ASN A 96 10.36 11.53 1.18
N HIS A 97 10.98 11.62 0.00
CA HIS A 97 12.22 12.37 -0.25
C HIS A 97 12.02 13.56 -1.21
N GLY A 98 10.81 14.15 -1.25
CA GLY A 98 10.52 15.38 -1.97
C GLY A 98 9.87 15.23 -3.35
N GLY A 99 9.59 14.00 -3.80
CA GLY A 99 8.88 13.73 -5.06
C GLY A 99 7.35 13.90 -4.98
N ARG A 100 6.80 14.18 -3.79
CA ARG A 100 5.33 14.27 -3.58
C ARG A 100 4.64 15.27 -4.49
N GLY A 101 5.22 16.46 -4.70
CA GLY A 101 4.64 17.47 -5.58
C GLY A 101 4.56 17.05 -7.04
N LEU A 102 5.59 16.34 -7.53
CA LEU A 102 5.61 15.80 -8.90
C LEU A 102 4.59 14.67 -9.04
N VAL A 103 4.52 13.75 -8.08
CA VAL A 103 3.56 12.65 -8.06
C VAL A 103 2.13 13.20 -8.05
N VAL A 104 1.81 14.13 -7.15
CA VAL A 104 0.47 14.75 -7.08
C VAL A 104 0.13 15.49 -8.37
N THR A 105 1.09 16.17 -9.00
CA THR A 105 0.85 16.85 -10.28
C THR A 105 0.54 15.85 -11.41
N ILE A 106 1.29 14.74 -11.47
CA ILE A 106 1.06 13.67 -12.45
C ILE A 106 -0.26 12.96 -12.18
N GLU A 107 -0.57 12.63 -10.92
CA GLU A 107 -1.83 12.01 -10.52
C GLU A 107 -3.01 12.92 -10.87
N ASN A 108 -2.94 14.22 -10.57
CA ASN A 108 -3.99 15.17 -10.93
C ASN A 108 -4.17 15.31 -12.44
N TYR A 109 -3.07 15.39 -13.20
CA TYR A 109 -3.12 15.41 -14.67
C TYR A 109 -3.70 14.11 -15.24
N TRP A 110 -3.32 12.97 -14.67
CA TRP A 110 -3.82 11.67 -15.09
C TRP A 110 -5.32 11.56 -14.82
N TYR A 111 -5.78 11.87 -13.61
CA TYR A 111 -7.20 11.83 -13.23
C TYR A 111 -8.04 12.87 -13.97
N SER A 112 -7.47 14.02 -14.36
CA SER A 112 -8.21 14.98 -15.20
C SER A 112 -8.48 14.44 -16.60
N HIS A 113 -7.63 13.55 -17.12
CA HIS A 113 -7.75 12.93 -18.44
C HIS A 113 -8.35 11.51 -18.41
N HIS A 114 -8.34 10.83 -17.26
CA HIS A 114 -8.85 9.48 -17.05
C HIS A 114 -9.89 9.48 -15.94
N LYS A 115 -10.96 10.25 -16.14
CA LYS A 115 -12.09 10.25 -15.20
C LYS A 115 -12.74 8.86 -15.19
N PRO A 116 -13.27 8.41 -14.03
CA PRO A 116 -14.03 7.18 -14.00
C PRO A 116 -15.19 7.22 -15.00
N PRO A 117 -15.55 6.08 -15.61
CA PRO A 117 -16.63 6.03 -16.58
C PRO A 117 -17.95 6.47 -15.94
N VAL A 118 -18.68 7.33 -16.64
CA VAL A 118 -20.05 7.71 -16.27
C VAL A 118 -21.01 6.67 -16.86
N GLY A 119 -21.93 6.20 -16.04
CA GLY A 119 -22.90 5.17 -16.36
C GLY A 119 -22.32 3.75 -16.34
N GLY A 120 -23.05 2.86 -17.00
CA GLY A 120 -22.71 1.45 -17.12
C GLY A 120 -23.18 0.59 -15.94
N GLU A 121 -22.96 -0.71 -16.06
CA GLU A 121 -23.27 -1.68 -15.02
C GLU A 121 -21.97 -2.26 -14.43
N PRO A 122 -21.96 -2.60 -13.13
CA PRO A 122 -20.82 -3.29 -12.54
C PRO A 122 -20.54 -4.61 -13.25
N SER A 123 -19.27 -4.88 -13.53
CA SER A 123 -18.87 -6.15 -14.12
C SER A 123 -19.22 -7.29 -13.17
N GLY A 124 -20.13 -8.18 -13.60
CA GLY A 124 -20.64 -9.30 -12.78
C GLY A 124 -21.81 -8.95 -11.86
N GLY A 125 -22.33 -7.71 -11.91
CA GLY A 125 -23.45 -7.26 -11.08
C GLY A 125 -23.10 -7.16 -9.59
N ILE A 126 -24.12 -7.22 -8.72
CA ILE A 126 -23.93 -7.25 -7.28
C ILE A 126 -23.40 -8.64 -6.86
N PRO A 127 -22.24 -8.73 -6.20
CA PRO A 127 -21.73 -10.00 -5.71
C PRO A 127 -22.71 -10.68 -4.77
N ASN A 128 -22.93 -11.97 -4.99
CA ASN A 128 -23.65 -12.84 -4.06
C ASN A 128 -22.63 -13.78 -3.41
N LEU A 129 -22.29 -13.48 -2.16
CA LEU A 129 -21.30 -14.22 -1.37
C LEU A 129 -21.84 -15.57 -0.84
N GLY A 130 -23.09 -15.90 -1.17
CA GLY A 130 -23.75 -17.12 -0.75
C GLY A 130 -24.26 -17.00 0.68
N ALA A 131 -25.57 -16.90 0.84
CA ALA A 131 -26.18 -17.32 2.09
C ALA A 131 -25.90 -18.83 2.26
N PRO A 132 -25.51 -19.32 3.46
CA PRO A 132 -25.66 -20.73 3.77
C PRO A 132 -27.10 -21.12 3.46
N ALA A 133 -27.30 -22.22 2.73
CA ALA A 133 -28.64 -22.70 2.36
C ALA A 133 -29.58 -22.65 3.58
N PRO A 134 -30.84 -22.21 3.42
CA PRO A 134 -31.80 -22.26 4.51
C PRO A 134 -31.95 -23.72 4.94
N THR A 135 -31.41 -24.07 6.10
CA THR A 135 -31.76 -25.35 6.72
C THR A 135 -33.15 -25.12 7.30
N THR A 136 -34.17 -25.56 6.58
CA THR A 136 -35.55 -25.66 7.06
C THR A 136 -35.60 -26.67 8.20
N THR A 137 -35.24 -26.25 9.41
CA THR A 137 -35.62 -26.97 10.63
C THR A 137 -36.71 -26.15 11.30
N PRO A 138 -37.91 -26.70 11.55
CA PRO A 138 -38.95 -26.00 12.27
C PRO A 138 -38.46 -25.70 13.69
N SER A 139 -38.27 -24.43 14.03
CA SER A 139 -37.97 -24.01 15.40
C SER A 139 -39.27 -24.03 16.21
N THR A 140 -39.32 -24.96 17.16
CA THR A 140 -40.32 -24.96 18.23
C THR A 140 -40.08 -23.71 19.09
N GLN A 141 -41.13 -22.95 19.37
CA GLN A 141 -41.10 -21.81 20.30
C GLN A 141 -40.53 -22.24 21.66
N GLY A 142 -39.52 -21.53 22.17
CA GLY A 142 -39.10 -21.69 23.56
C GLY A 142 -37.63 -21.40 23.88
N SER A 143 -37.17 -20.16 23.68
CA SER A 143 -36.16 -19.47 24.52
C SER A 143 -35.83 -18.10 23.91
N PRO A 144 -35.57 -17.05 24.71
CA PRO A 144 -35.01 -15.82 24.17
C PRO A 144 -33.61 -16.13 23.64
N ALA A 145 -33.42 -16.05 22.33
CA ALA A 145 -32.08 -16.06 21.75
C ALA A 145 -31.28 -14.90 22.36
N PRO A 146 -30.00 -15.08 22.71
CA PRO A 146 -29.17 -13.98 23.21
C PRO A 146 -29.16 -12.83 22.20
N LEU A 147 -28.99 -11.61 22.72
CA LEU A 147 -28.90 -10.31 22.03
C LEU A 147 -27.82 -10.24 20.94
N ALA A 148 -27.92 -11.04 19.89
CA ALA A 148 -27.10 -10.91 18.71
C ALA A 148 -27.59 -9.67 17.95
N LEU A 149 -26.83 -8.57 18.03
CA LEU A 149 -26.99 -7.47 17.09
C LEU A 149 -26.94 -8.07 15.67
N GLY A 150 -28.04 -7.95 14.94
CA GLY A 150 -28.03 -8.16 13.49
C GLY A 150 -27.48 -6.91 12.78
N PRO A 151 -27.20 -7.00 11.48
CA PRO A 151 -26.89 -5.80 10.70
C PRO A 151 -28.06 -4.79 10.77
N PRO A 152 -27.79 -3.50 10.54
CA PRO A 152 -28.85 -2.48 10.45
C PRO A 152 -29.78 -2.77 9.26
N PRO A 153 -30.87 -1.99 9.09
CA PRO A 153 -31.67 -2.07 7.87
C PRO A 153 -30.81 -1.98 6.60
N ASP A 154 -31.29 -2.59 5.51
CA ASP A 154 -30.59 -2.59 4.23
C ASP A 154 -30.30 -1.17 3.73
N ILE A 155 -29.14 -1.03 3.07
CA ILE A 155 -28.69 0.26 2.57
C ILE A 155 -29.54 0.63 1.37
N ARG A 156 -30.15 1.82 1.38
CA ARG A 156 -30.92 2.30 0.23
C ARG A 156 -29.96 2.57 -0.95
N PRO A 157 -30.21 2.00 -2.15
CA PRO A 157 -29.43 2.30 -3.34
C PRO A 157 -29.43 3.80 -3.66
N ILE A 158 -28.24 4.33 -3.96
CA ILE A 158 -28.06 5.74 -4.35
C ILE A 158 -28.39 5.92 -5.83
N ALA A 159 -27.93 4.98 -6.67
CA ALA A 159 -28.13 5.00 -8.11
C ALA A 159 -29.46 4.37 -8.53
N SER A 160 -30.02 4.84 -9.64
CA SER A 160 -31.30 4.38 -10.20
C SER A 160 -31.15 3.88 -11.64
N PRO A 161 -31.86 2.81 -12.05
CA PRO A 161 -32.67 1.93 -11.20
C PRO A 161 -31.80 1.08 -10.26
N PRO A 162 -32.33 0.62 -9.11
CA PRO A 162 -31.58 -0.25 -8.19
C PRO A 162 -31.26 -1.60 -8.85
N LEU A 163 -30.08 -2.14 -8.55
CA LEU A 163 -29.72 -3.49 -8.96
C LEU A 163 -30.27 -4.52 -7.98
N LYS A 164 -30.42 -5.76 -8.45
CA LYS A 164 -30.86 -6.87 -7.59
C LYS A 164 -29.87 -7.08 -6.45
N ASN A 165 -30.39 -7.14 -5.22
CA ASN A 165 -29.66 -7.28 -3.96
C ASN A 165 -28.69 -6.12 -3.64
N GLU A 166 -28.82 -4.97 -4.30
CA GLU A 166 -28.02 -3.78 -4.00
C GLU A 166 -28.39 -3.24 -2.61
N GLY A 167 -27.39 -3.15 -1.72
CA GLY A 167 -27.58 -2.71 -0.35
C GLY A 167 -28.02 -3.79 0.65
N ASP A 168 -28.31 -5.01 0.18
CA ASP A 168 -28.67 -6.15 1.05
C ASP A 168 -27.46 -6.64 1.85
N TRP A 169 -27.65 -6.88 3.14
CA TRP A 169 -26.61 -7.42 4.01
C TRP A 169 -26.41 -8.93 3.83
N GLN A 170 -25.19 -9.33 3.46
CA GLN A 170 -24.80 -10.72 3.28
C GLN A 170 -23.83 -11.17 4.38
N PRO A 171 -24.05 -12.32 5.04
CA PRO A 171 -23.17 -12.79 6.11
C PRO A 171 -21.78 -13.14 5.60
N ILE A 172 -20.74 -12.68 6.30
CA ILE A 172 -19.33 -12.99 6.01
C ILE A 172 -18.55 -13.30 7.30
N GLY A 173 -17.31 -13.75 7.16
CA GLY A 173 -16.43 -14.03 8.29
C GLY A 173 -16.80 -15.30 9.07
N VAL A 174 -16.14 -15.48 10.21
CA VAL A 174 -16.39 -16.63 11.10
C VAL A 174 -17.72 -16.46 11.83
N LYS A 175 -18.30 -17.58 12.25
CA LYS A 175 -19.49 -17.59 13.11
C LYS A 175 -19.11 -17.85 14.55
N VAL A 176 -19.75 -17.14 15.48
CA VAL A 176 -19.71 -17.39 16.93
C VAL A 176 -21.14 -17.72 17.34
N ASP A 177 -21.37 -18.91 17.90
CA ASP A 177 -22.70 -19.39 18.28
C ASP A 177 -23.76 -19.21 17.18
N HIS A 178 -23.40 -19.61 15.96
CA HIS A 178 -24.20 -19.50 14.73
C HIS A 178 -24.43 -18.08 14.19
N VAL A 179 -23.96 -17.04 14.87
CA VAL A 179 -24.04 -15.64 14.44
C VAL A 179 -22.79 -15.26 13.67
N SER A 180 -22.93 -14.70 12.47
CA SER A 180 -21.80 -14.18 11.71
C SER A 180 -21.19 -12.96 12.40
N THR A 181 -19.86 -12.93 12.50
CA THR A 181 -19.11 -11.81 13.07
C THR A 181 -19.20 -10.54 12.24
N MET A 182 -19.42 -10.68 10.93
CA MET A 182 -19.47 -9.57 9.98
C MET A 182 -20.52 -9.80 8.89
N TYR A 183 -20.95 -8.70 8.28
CA TYR A 183 -21.88 -8.68 7.15
C TYR A 183 -21.37 -7.68 6.12
N ALA A 184 -21.51 -7.98 4.83
CA ALA A 184 -21.13 -7.09 3.74
C ALA A 184 -22.36 -6.73 2.89
N ALA A 185 -22.46 -5.46 2.52
CA ALA A 185 -23.41 -4.96 1.53
C ALA A 185 -22.63 -4.27 0.40
N TYR A 186 -23.10 -4.44 -0.83
CA TYR A 186 -22.50 -3.81 -2.01
C TYR A 186 -23.45 -2.75 -2.55
N VAL A 187 -22.93 -1.55 -2.80
CA VAL A 187 -23.69 -0.42 -3.34
C VAL A 187 -22.89 0.30 -4.41
N ARG A 188 -23.57 0.93 -5.36
CA ARG A 188 -22.94 1.94 -6.21
C ARG A 188 -22.72 3.23 -5.39
N PRO A 189 -21.50 3.81 -5.44
CA PRO A 189 -21.14 4.91 -4.53
C PRO A 189 -21.85 6.22 -4.85
N ASP A 190 -22.28 6.40 -6.10
CA ASP A 190 -22.99 7.58 -6.58
C ASP A 190 -23.86 7.22 -7.81
N ASP A 191 -24.71 8.16 -8.26
CA ASP A 191 -25.66 7.99 -9.37
C ASP A 191 -25.05 8.25 -10.75
N GLN A 192 -23.79 8.69 -10.83
CA GLN A 192 -23.09 9.00 -12.07
C GLN A 192 -22.15 7.88 -12.51
N HIS A 193 -21.35 7.31 -11.61
CA HIS A 193 -20.34 6.29 -11.90
C HIS A 193 -20.90 4.88 -11.60
N THR A 194 -22.02 4.55 -12.23
CA THR A 194 -22.84 3.39 -11.87
C THR A 194 -22.21 2.03 -12.19
N SER A 195 -21.09 2.00 -12.92
CA SER A 195 -20.28 0.81 -13.14
C SER A 195 -19.35 0.47 -11.97
N LEU A 196 -19.22 1.35 -10.97
CA LEU A 196 -18.38 1.13 -9.79
C LEU A 196 -19.19 0.54 -8.63
N LEU A 197 -18.55 -0.33 -7.85
CA LEU A 197 -19.10 -0.84 -6.60
C LEU A 197 -18.20 -0.48 -5.43
N THR A 198 -18.83 -0.13 -4.31
CA THR A 198 -18.18 -0.08 -3.01
C THR A 198 -18.78 -1.13 -2.09
N THR A 199 -17.99 -1.59 -1.12
CA THR A 199 -18.42 -2.56 -0.11
C THR A 199 -18.52 -1.84 1.22
N VAL A 200 -19.67 -1.99 1.88
CA VAL A 200 -19.87 -1.57 3.27
C VAL A 200 -19.82 -2.83 4.13
N VAL A 201 -19.04 -2.79 5.21
CA VAL A 201 -18.93 -3.91 6.15
C VAL A 201 -19.49 -3.48 7.48
N TRP A 202 -20.47 -4.23 7.96
CA TRP A 202 -20.96 -4.14 9.33
C TRP A 202 -20.30 -5.24 10.17
N MET A 203 -19.80 -4.87 11.35
CA MET A 203 -19.12 -5.79 12.27
C MET A 203 -19.89 -5.82 13.59
N ASN A 204 -20.14 -7.02 14.10
CA ASN A 204 -20.86 -7.19 15.35
C ASN A 204 -19.95 -6.89 16.55
N SER A 205 -20.07 -5.70 17.14
CA SER A 205 -19.23 -5.28 18.27
C SER A 205 -19.45 -6.06 19.57
N GLN A 206 -20.45 -6.93 19.64
CA GLN A 206 -20.60 -7.90 20.75
C GLN A 206 -19.71 -9.14 20.55
N LEU A 207 -19.29 -9.42 19.31
CA LEU A 207 -18.52 -10.62 18.95
C LEU A 207 -17.07 -10.30 18.59
N VAL A 208 -16.79 -9.06 18.18
CA VAL A 208 -15.47 -8.63 17.75
C VAL A 208 -15.07 -7.34 18.46
N HIS A 209 -13.78 -7.22 18.77
CA HIS A 209 -13.18 -5.99 19.27
C HIS A 209 -11.99 -5.61 18.40
N PRO A 210 -11.71 -4.31 18.23
CA PRO A 210 -10.59 -3.86 17.43
C PRO A 210 -9.29 -3.85 18.26
N VAL A 211 -8.16 -4.07 17.58
CA VAL A 211 -6.81 -3.93 18.17
C VAL A 211 -5.96 -3.08 17.23
N LEU A 212 -5.32 -2.05 17.77
CA LEU A 212 -4.47 -1.16 17.00
C LEU A 212 -3.05 -1.74 16.96
N TYR A 213 -2.53 -1.98 15.75
CA TYR A 213 -1.12 -2.33 15.55
C TYR A 213 -0.35 -1.09 15.10
N ALA A 214 0.77 -0.82 15.75
CA ALA A 214 1.63 0.32 15.46
C ALA A 214 2.16 0.27 14.02
N GLY A 215 2.51 -0.92 13.51
CA GLY A 215 3.25 -1.10 12.26
C GLY A 215 4.76 -1.14 12.48
N THR A 216 5.55 -1.12 11.40
CA THR A 216 7.03 -1.25 11.46
C THR A 216 7.79 0.09 11.38
N GLN A 217 7.15 1.15 10.88
CA GLN A 217 7.81 2.43 10.57
C GLN A 217 7.18 3.60 11.32
N LEU A 218 5.92 3.88 11.03
CA LEU A 218 5.07 4.77 11.82
C LEU A 218 4.40 3.94 12.91
N PRO A 219 4.04 4.53 14.07
CA PRO A 219 4.23 5.91 14.50
C PRO A 219 5.69 6.26 14.91
N GLY A 220 6.65 5.35 14.75
CA GLY A 220 8.01 5.46 15.27
C GLY A 220 8.11 4.94 16.71
N GLY A 221 9.27 5.12 17.37
CA GLY A 221 9.48 4.60 18.73
C GLY A 221 9.78 3.09 18.80
N LYS A 222 9.86 2.56 20.03
CA LYS A 222 10.12 1.14 20.33
C LYS A 222 9.22 0.70 21.48
N GLY A 223 9.03 -0.62 21.63
CA GLY A 223 8.31 -1.19 22.77
C GLY A 223 6.80 -1.21 22.64
N TRP A 224 6.25 -1.01 21.44
CA TRP A 224 4.82 -1.16 21.19
C TRP A 224 4.36 -2.57 21.51
N LYS A 225 3.30 -2.67 22.31
CA LYS A 225 2.67 -3.93 22.66
C LYS A 225 2.19 -4.69 21.42
N HIS A 226 1.54 -3.97 20.51
CA HIS A 226 1.09 -4.48 19.23
C HIS A 226 1.94 -3.88 18.10
N TYR A 227 3.05 -4.56 17.81
CA TYR A 227 4.04 -4.11 16.83
C TYR A 227 3.99 -4.96 15.55
N ALA A 228 4.17 -4.31 14.40
CA ALA A 228 4.36 -4.97 13.10
C ALA A 228 3.27 -5.99 12.72
N GLU A 229 3.66 -7.23 12.46
CA GLU A 229 2.80 -8.29 11.94
C GLU A 229 1.95 -8.92 13.05
N ILE A 230 0.69 -9.25 12.72
CA ILE A 230 -0.20 -9.98 13.63
C ILE A 230 0.41 -11.35 13.95
N PRO A 231 0.69 -11.65 15.24
CA PRO A 231 1.32 -12.91 15.64
C PRO A 231 0.51 -14.14 15.19
N SER A 232 1.19 -15.22 14.80
CA SER A 232 0.55 -16.43 14.27
C SER A 232 -0.46 -17.05 15.25
N ASN A 233 -0.19 -16.97 16.55
CA ASN A 233 -1.06 -17.51 17.60
C ASN A 233 -2.41 -16.79 17.75
N VAL A 234 -2.57 -15.58 17.19
CA VAL A 234 -3.86 -14.85 17.22
C VAL A 234 -4.55 -14.80 15.85
N ARG A 235 -3.90 -15.27 14.78
CA ARG A 235 -4.50 -15.26 13.43
C ARG A 235 -5.73 -16.15 13.31
N GLY A 236 -5.82 -17.21 14.12
CA GLY A 236 -6.99 -18.10 14.15
C GLY A 236 -8.28 -17.40 14.61
N SER A 237 -8.17 -16.29 15.35
CA SER A 237 -9.30 -15.46 15.78
C SER A 237 -9.41 -14.14 15.01
N LEU A 238 -8.57 -13.92 13.98
CA LEU A 238 -8.60 -12.70 13.19
C LEU A 238 -9.76 -12.75 12.18
N VAL A 239 -10.68 -11.80 12.28
CA VAL A 239 -11.83 -11.70 11.36
C VAL A 239 -11.55 -10.79 10.17
N ALA A 240 -10.77 -9.72 10.36
CA ALA A 240 -10.41 -8.75 9.33
C ALA A 240 -9.20 -7.91 9.77
N ALA A 241 -8.51 -7.30 8.81
CA ALA A 241 -7.44 -6.32 9.04
C ALA A 241 -7.55 -5.19 8.01
N PHE A 242 -7.35 -3.96 8.47
CA PHE A 242 -7.42 -2.75 7.64
C PHE A 242 -6.16 -1.93 7.85
N ASN A 243 -5.79 -1.14 6.84
CA ASN A 243 -4.86 -0.05 7.09
C ASN A 243 -5.47 0.90 8.13
N SER A 244 -4.58 1.54 8.89
CA SER A 244 -4.98 2.57 9.86
C SER A 244 -5.27 3.90 9.13
N GLY A 245 -4.97 5.03 9.77
CA GLY A 245 -5.06 6.35 9.14
C GLY A 245 -3.89 6.71 8.21
N PHE A 246 -3.98 7.88 7.59
CA PHE A 246 -2.90 8.52 6.83
C PHE A 246 -1.64 8.71 7.70
N ASP A 247 -0.48 8.84 7.03
CA ASP A 247 0.80 9.08 7.70
C ASP A 247 0.71 10.22 8.73
N LEU A 248 1.38 10.06 9.88
CA LEU A 248 1.38 11.07 10.94
C LEU A 248 1.97 12.43 10.53
N LYS A 249 2.81 12.46 9.49
CA LYS A 249 3.33 13.71 8.90
C LYS A 249 2.30 14.45 8.03
N ASP A 250 1.31 13.73 7.52
CA ASP A 250 0.30 14.24 6.58
C ASP A 250 -1.04 14.50 7.28
N THR A 251 -1.10 14.31 8.61
CA THR A 251 -2.28 14.56 9.43
C THR A 251 -1.94 15.46 10.60
N VAL A 252 -2.91 16.22 11.10
CA VAL A 252 -2.80 16.90 12.40
C VAL A 252 -3.00 15.92 13.57
N GLY A 253 -3.51 14.72 13.30
CA GLY A 253 -3.86 13.73 14.29
C GLY A 253 -2.66 13.07 15.01
N GLY A 254 -2.96 12.46 16.15
CA GLY A 254 -2.05 11.65 16.96
C GLY A 254 -2.25 10.13 16.89
N PHE A 255 -1.44 9.47 17.71
CA PHE A 255 -1.40 8.03 17.93
C PHE A 255 -1.07 7.76 19.40
N TYR A 256 -1.92 6.99 20.06
CA TYR A 256 -1.76 6.50 21.42
C TYR A 256 -2.08 5.00 21.48
N ASP A 257 -1.24 4.22 22.15
CA ASP A 257 -1.45 2.80 22.42
C ASP A 257 -0.81 2.41 23.76
N ASP A 258 -1.63 1.84 24.65
CA ASP A 258 -1.30 1.30 25.97
C ASP A 258 -0.31 2.12 26.80
N GLY A 259 -0.64 3.40 27.04
CA GLY A 259 0.20 4.32 27.81
C GLY A 259 1.35 4.96 27.01
N GLN A 260 1.61 4.50 25.79
CA GLN A 260 2.64 5.05 24.92
C GLN A 260 2.04 5.99 23.88
N THR A 261 2.62 7.19 23.75
CA THR A 261 2.21 8.19 22.75
C THR A 261 3.24 8.24 21.63
N GLY A 262 2.81 7.97 20.39
CA GLY A 262 3.65 8.11 19.21
C GLY A 262 3.65 9.55 18.69
N LYS A 263 2.45 10.14 18.63
CA LYS A 263 2.25 11.58 18.39
C LYS A 263 1.06 12.05 19.22
N PRO A 264 1.13 13.20 19.91
CA PRO A 264 0.06 13.66 20.78
C PRO A 264 -1.29 13.75 20.06
N LEU A 265 -2.36 13.35 20.76
CA LEU A 265 -3.73 13.54 20.29
C LEU A 265 -4.10 15.03 20.37
N VAL A 266 -4.75 15.55 19.33
CA VAL A 266 -5.12 16.97 19.23
C VAL A 266 -6.62 17.16 19.38
N ALA A 267 -7.04 18.24 20.04
CA ALA A 267 -8.45 18.62 20.11
C ALA A 267 -9.02 18.83 18.70
N GLY A 268 -10.28 18.44 18.50
CA GLY A 268 -10.97 18.60 17.22
C GLY A 268 -10.70 17.49 16.19
N GLY A 269 -9.71 16.63 16.39
CA GLY A 269 -9.40 15.52 15.48
C GLY A 269 -10.41 14.39 15.52
N ALA A 270 -10.78 13.84 14.36
CA ALA A 270 -11.59 12.63 14.30
C ALA A 270 -10.77 11.45 14.83
N THR A 271 -11.31 10.76 15.83
CA THR A 271 -10.59 9.75 16.59
C THR A 271 -11.38 8.45 16.61
N PHE A 272 -10.72 7.35 16.26
CA PHE A 272 -11.19 6.02 16.61
C PHE A 272 -10.56 5.61 17.94
N VAL A 273 -11.39 5.37 18.95
CA VAL A 273 -10.99 5.09 20.34
C VAL A 273 -11.34 3.67 20.69
N PHE A 274 -10.42 3.02 21.39
CA PHE A 274 -10.47 1.61 21.79
C PHE A 274 -10.47 1.58 23.32
N TYR A 275 -11.40 0.83 23.92
CA TYR A 275 -11.58 0.79 25.37
C TYR A 275 -11.13 -0.54 25.99
N ARG A 276 -10.83 -0.52 27.29
CA ARG A 276 -10.38 -1.69 28.08
C ARG A 276 -11.36 -2.86 28.06
N ASP A 277 -12.65 -2.58 27.90
CA ASP A 277 -13.72 -3.59 27.85
C ASP A 277 -13.90 -4.21 26.45
N GLY A 278 -13.08 -3.82 25.47
CA GLY A 278 -13.15 -4.28 24.08
C GLY A 278 -14.10 -3.47 23.21
N THR A 279 -14.87 -2.54 23.77
CA THR A 279 -15.72 -1.65 22.97
C THR A 279 -14.88 -0.58 22.26
N SER A 280 -15.49 0.09 21.28
CA SER A 280 -14.83 1.16 20.54
C SER A 280 -15.84 2.24 20.14
N ASN A 281 -15.34 3.45 19.87
CA ASN A 281 -16.18 4.55 19.40
C ASN A 281 -15.40 5.46 18.45
N VAL A 282 -16.13 6.16 17.56
CA VAL A 282 -15.59 7.20 16.70
C VAL A 282 -16.17 8.54 17.10
N GLY A 283 -15.33 9.56 17.22
CA GLY A 283 -15.81 10.90 17.54
C GLY A 283 -14.74 11.96 17.46
N GLN A 284 -15.14 13.22 17.63
CA GLN A 284 -14.24 14.35 17.71
C GLN A 284 -13.58 14.41 19.09
N TRP A 285 -12.24 14.46 19.10
CA TRP A 285 -11.47 14.53 20.34
C TRP A 285 -11.71 15.83 21.10
N GLY A 286 -12.05 15.72 22.38
CA GLY A 286 -12.41 16.83 23.25
C GLY A 286 -13.88 17.25 23.16
N ARG A 287 -14.67 16.72 22.20
CA ARG A 287 -16.12 16.95 22.10
C ARG A 287 -16.91 15.69 22.44
N ASP A 288 -16.68 14.61 21.69
CA ASP A 288 -17.43 13.35 21.81
C ASP A 288 -16.65 12.29 22.60
N VAL A 289 -15.32 12.30 22.43
CA VAL A 289 -14.40 11.36 23.08
C VAL A 289 -13.22 12.13 23.66
N HIS A 290 -12.72 11.70 24.81
CA HIS A 290 -11.57 12.31 25.48
C HIS A 290 -10.76 11.24 26.21
N MET A 291 -9.56 11.61 26.67
CA MET A 291 -8.72 10.67 27.40
C MET A 291 -9.36 10.32 28.74
N THR A 292 -9.49 9.02 29.02
CA THR A 292 -9.91 8.48 30.31
C THR A 292 -9.04 7.28 30.67
N SER A 293 -9.13 6.80 31.92
CA SER A 293 -8.45 5.58 32.34
C SER A 293 -8.87 4.33 31.55
N ASN A 294 -10.03 4.38 30.88
CA ASN A 294 -10.58 3.25 30.12
C ASN A 294 -10.08 3.21 28.67
N VAL A 295 -9.44 4.26 28.16
CA VAL A 295 -8.87 4.28 26.81
C VAL A 295 -7.58 3.46 26.79
N VAL A 296 -7.52 2.46 25.93
CA VAL A 296 -6.29 1.65 25.70
C VAL A 296 -5.57 2.05 24.43
N ALA A 297 -6.29 2.50 23.42
CA ALA A 297 -5.68 3.02 22.20
C ALA A 297 -6.56 4.12 21.60
N ALA A 298 -5.94 5.04 20.89
CA ALA A 298 -6.63 6.08 20.15
C ALA A 298 -5.82 6.46 18.91
N ARG A 299 -6.51 6.45 17.76
CA ARG A 299 -5.92 6.84 16.48
C ARG A 299 -6.72 7.96 15.86
N GLN A 300 -6.06 9.07 15.57
CA GLN A 300 -6.67 10.19 14.85
C GLN A 300 -6.36 10.16 13.38
N ASN A 301 -7.29 10.59 12.54
CA ASN A 301 -7.06 10.67 11.10
C ASN A 301 -7.21 12.11 10.58
N LEU A 302 -8.18 12.35 9.70
CA LEU A 302 -8.53 13.67 9.17
C LEU A 302 -9.73 14.25 9.93
N SER A 303 -10.49 15.13 9.27
CA SER A 303 -11.74 15.68 9.78
C SER A 303 -12.80 14.60 9.98
N LEU A 304 -13.68 14.82 10.94
CA LEU A 304 -14.82 13.94 11.20
C LEU A 304 -15.86 14.14 10.09
N ILE A 305 -16.34 13.04 9.50
CA ILE A 305 -17.28 13.08 8.37
C ILE A 305 -18.74 13.17 8.86
N VAL A 306 -19.06 12.41 9.92
CA VAL A 306 -20.39 12.31 10.55
C VAL A 306 -20.29 12.46 12.05
#